data_AF-A0A1X1AKN9-F1
#
_entry.id   AF-A0A1X1AKN9-F1
#
_cell.length_a   1.000
_cell.length_b   1.000
_cell.length_c   1.000
_cell.angle_alpha   90.00
_cell.angle_beta   90.00
_cell.angle_gamma   90.00
#
_symmetry.space_group_name_H-M   'P 1'
#
loop_
_entity.id
_entity.type
_entity.pdbx_description
1 polymer ?
#
loop_
_entity_poly.entity_id
_entity_poly.type
_entity_poly.pdbx_seq_one_letter_code
_entity_poly.pdbx_strand_id
1 'polypeptide(L)'
;MIDQSDMERRLAARLTEVSGHDTQVTDLVRLTGGANSETWSFVATTAGGARRLILRRQPGDPNGPLGMARESSVIAAAERAGIAVPKLVDFAGADSTLGAQYLICEHIEGETIPRKLLRDERFAQARRGMAAQLGRTLAQIHAIPPDSVPELRTVPAGGVEDLRERYLELDVPSAVTEIALAWLAAHQPDPVAEAVVHGDFRNGNLIVDESGLAAVIDWELAHIGDPREDLGWLLVKCWRFGTEPEVGGFGSIDELLDGYAEVAGHRPDVDAVRWWQLYRTVWWSIGCAQMVARHLSGKERSVELATIGRRVCEQEHDALLLLGYPADPDTPAPLQQNEADLHGRPTAAELVDAVAEFLRDSVVPGPDREVGFKARVAANALDIVGRELTIGKGQVQADRERFEALGFRSETDVALAIRTGKIAATDPAMIAAVRASATDRLAVANPRYLAQ
;
A
#
# COMPACT_ATOMS: atom_id res chain seq x y z
N MET A 1 11.60 -3.95 28.71
CA MET A 1 10.45 -4.40 27.88
C MET A 1 9.23 -4.35 28.79
N ILE A 2 8.17 -3.66 28.38
CA ILE A 2 6.91 -3.64 29.14
C ILE A 2 6.23 -4.99 28.85
N ASP A 3 6.06 -5.83 29.87
CA ASP A 3 5.27 -7.05 29.72
C ASP A 3 3.77 -6.72 29.69
N GLN A 4 2.93 -7.68 29.30
CA GLN A 4 1.50 -7.44 29.12
C GLN A 4 0.82 -6.94 30.41
N SER A 5 1.17 -7.50 31.57
CA SER A 5 0.58 -7.09 32.85
C SER A 5 1.04 -5.70 33.29
N ASP A 6 2.27 -5.29 32.96
CA ASP A 6 2.74 -3.93 33.16
C ASP A 6 2.04 -2.93 32.21
N MET A 7 1.77 -3.35 30.97
CA MET A 7 1.00 -2.54 30.01
C MET A 7 -0.42 -2.29 30.50
N GLU A 8 -1.13 -3.33 30.96
CA GLU A 8 -2.49 -3.22 31.52
C GLU A 8 -2.55 -2.23 32.68
N ARG A 9 -1.60 -2.33 33.64
CA ARG A 9 -1.54 -1.41 34.78
C ARG A 9 -1.30 0.04 34.37
N ARG A 10 -0.37 0.28 33.43
CA ARG A 10 -0.05 1.64 32.96
C ARG A 10 -1.22 2.24 32.17
N LEU A 11 -1.90 1.45 31.34
CA LEU A 11 -3.10 1.86 30.62
C LEU A 11 -4.24 2.21 31.58
N ALA A 12 -4.49 1.36 32.58
CA ALA A 12 -5.51 1.61 33.60
C ALA A 12 -5.26 2.93 34.33
N ALA A 13 -4.03 3.14 34.83
CA ALA A 13 -3.65 4.38 35.51
C ALA A 13 -3.86 5.62 34.61
N ARG A 14 -3.41 5.55 33.36
CA ARG A 14 -3.55 6.65 32.41
C ARG A 14 -5.00 6.96 32.07
N LEU A 15 -5.82 5.93 31.83
CA LEU A 15 -7.24 6.12 31.52
C LEU A 15 -8.02 6.62 32.74
N THR A 16 -7.60 6.28 33.96
CA THR A 16 -8.14 6.87 35.19
C THR A 16 -7.84 8.38 35.25
N GLU A 17 -6.61 8.79 34.91
CA GLU A 17 -6.26 10.23 34.83
C GLU A 17 -7.09 10.96 33.76
N VAL A 18 -7.21 10.38 32.56
CA VAL A 18 -7.91 10.99 31.42
C VAL A 18 -9.41 11.07 31.65
N SER A 19 -10.02 10.02 32.19
CA SER A 19 -11.47 9.94 32.39
C SER A 19 -11.94 10.54 33.71
N GLY A 20 -11.05 10.71 34.69
CA GLY A 20 -11.38 11.10 36.07
C GLY A 20 -12.11 10.00 36.87
N HIS A 21 -12.20 8.78 36.34
CA HIS A 21 -12.89 7.65 36.97
C HIS A 21 -11.95 6.45 37.06
N ASP A 22 -12.04 5.70 38.17
CA ASP A 22 -11.27 4.46 38.30
C ASP A 22 -11.58 3.52 37.13
N THR A 23 -10.52 3.15 36.40
CA THR A 23 -10.59 2.41 35.15
C THR A 23 -9.86 1.09 35.28
N GLN A 24 -10.57 0.00 35.02
CA GLN A 24 -9.98 -1.32 34.88
C GLN A 24 -9.74 -1.65 33.41
N VAL A 25 -8.56 -2.19 33.08
CA VAL A 25 -8.23 -2.71 31.75
C VAL A 25 -8.26 -4.23 31.77
N THR A 26 -8.98 -4.85 30.84
CA THR A 26 -9.05 -6.30 30.65
C THR A 26 -8.91 -6.65 29.16
N ASP A 27 -8.74 -7.94 28.87
CA ASP A 27 -8.71 -8.49 27.51
C ASP A 27 -7.70 -7.79 26.59
N LEU A 28 -6.54 -7.40 27.13
CA LEU A 28 -5.48 -6.80 26.35
C LEU A 28 -4.88 -7.84 25.41
N VAL A 29 -5.10 -7.67 24.12
CA VAL A 29 -4.64 -8.59 23.08
C VAL A 29 -3.91 -7.81 22.02
N ARG A 30 -2.70 -8.26 21.67
CA ARG A 30 -1.97 -7.73 20.52
C ARG A 30 -2.63 -8.24 19.24
N LEU A 31 -3.01 -7.31 18.37
CA LEU A 31 -3.53 -7.63 17.05
C LEU A 31 -2.35 -7.88 16.10
N THR A 32 -2.54 -8.82 15.17
CA THR A 32 -1.61 -9.08 14.08
C THR A 32 -1.83 -8.04 12.98
N GLY A 33 -0.80 -7.27 12.63
CA GLY A 33 -0.88 -6.23 11.60
C GLY A 33 -0.35 -4.88 12.11
N GLY A 34 -0.03 -3.99 11.17
CA GLY A 34 0.67 -2.73 11.43
C GLY A 34 2.15 -2.87 11.07
N ALA A 35 2.58 -2.18 10.01
CA ALA A 35 3.96 -2.23 9.53
C ALA A 35 4.92 -1.47 10.46
N ASN A 36 4.46 -0.33 10.99
CA ASN A 36 5.29 0.62 11.73
C ASN A 36 4.91 0.76 13.21
N SER A 37 3.83 0.10 13.68
CA SER A 37 3.28 0.28 15.03
C SER A 37 2.71 -1.02 15.61
N GLU A 38 2.81 -1.17 16.93
CA GLU A 38 2.11 -2.21 17.68
C GLU A 38 0.64 -1.81 17.85
N THR A 39 -0.28 -2.67 17.42
CA THR A 39 -1.72 -2.43 17.60
C THR A 39 -2.28 -3.40 18.64
N TRP A 40 -2.96 -2.87 19.64
CA TRP A 40 -3.53 -3.64 20.75
C TRP A 40 -5.02 -3.34 20.88
N SER A 41 -5.82 -4.35 21.14
CA SER A 41 -7.24 -4.22 21.51
C SER A 41 -7.39 -4.52 22.99
N PHE A 42 -8.25 -3.79 23.69
CA PHE A 42 -8.55 -4.04 25.10
C PHE A 42 -9.92 -3.49 25.49
N VAL A 43 -10.39 -3.87 26.68
CA VAL A 43 -11.63 -3.33 27.28
C VAL A 43 -11.25 -2.43 28.45
N ALA A 44 -11.76 -1.19 28.43
CA ALA A 44 -11.68 -0.26 29.54
C ALA A 44 -13.04 -0.19 30.24
N THR A 45 -13.10 -0.58 31.50
CA THR A 45 -14.31 -0.57 32.33
C THR A 45 -14.22 0.51 33.39
N THR A 46 -15.22 1.38 33.43
CA THR A 46 -15.40 2.41 34.46
C THR A 46 -16.77 2.24 35.12
N ALA A 47 -17.09 3.04 36.14
CA ALA A 47 -18.43 3.09 36.70
C ALA A 47 -19.53 3.42 35.66
N GLY A 48 -19.17 4.10 34.55
CA GLY A 48 -20.07 4.42 33.45
C GLY A 48 -20.26 3.30 32.43
N GLY A 49 -19.57 2.17 32.58
CA GLY A 49 -19.65 1.01 31.68
C GLY A 49 -18.31 0.61 31.05
N ALA A 50 -18.37 -0.44 30.24
CA ALA A 50 -17.24 -1.01 29.53
C ALA A 50 -17.20 -0.52 28.07
N ARG A 51 -16.00 -0.17 27.59
CA ARG A 51 -15.74 0.24 26.20
C ARG A 51 -14.58 -0.55 25.62
N ARG A 52 -14.70 -0.98 24.36
CA ARG A 52 -13.59 -1.58 23.60
C ARG A 52 -12.75 -0.46 23.00
N LEU A 53 -11.44 -0.50 23.21
CA LEU A 53 -10.49 0.52 22.75
C LEU A 53 -9.35 -0.13 21.96
N ILE A 54 -8.75 0.65 21.08
CA ILE A 54 -7.54 0.32 20.35
C ILE A 54 -6.40 1.22 20.82
N LEU A 55 -5.25 0.63 21.12
CA LEU A 55 -3.98 1.31 21.35
C LEU A 55 -3.07 1.08 20.14
N ARG A 56 -2.66 2.15 19.47
CA ARG A 56 -1.52 2.14 18.56
C ARG A 56 -0.31 2.68 19.30
N ARG A 57 0.72 1.85 19.47
CA ARG A 57 1.94 2.17 20.20
C ARG A 57 3.15 2.05 19.28
N GLN A 58 4.04 3.02 19.33
CA GLN A 58 5.21 3.08 18.46
C GLN A 58 6.52 3.17 19.26
N PRO A 59 7.21 2.02 19.48
CA PRO A 59 8.52 2.00 20.09
C PRO A 59 9.58 2.48 19.09
N GLY A 60 10.38 3.50 19.44
CA GLY A 60 11.42 4.06 18.56
C GLY A 60 10.95 5.29 17.78
N ASP A 61 11.68 5.68 16.72
CA ASP A 61 11.32 6.84 15.89
C ASP A 61 10.88 6.44 14.46
N PRO A 62 9.60 6.61 14.11
CA PRO A 62 9.04 6.21 12.83
C PRO A 62 8.51 7.36 11.95
N ASN A 63 8.62 8.64 12.35
CA ASN A 63 8.42 9.85 11.50
C ASN A 63 8.81 11.17 12.22
N GLY A 64 9.65 11.08 13.25
CA GLY A 64 10.02 12.16 14.14
C GLY A 64 9.13 12.23 15.41
N PRO A 65 9.49 13.13 16.35
CA PRO A 65 8.83 13.27 17.66
C PRO A 65 7.35 13.72 17.61
N LEU A 66 6.82 14.05 16.43
CA LEU A 66 5.47 14.59 16.23
C LEU A 66 4.52 13.62 15.51
N GLY A 67 4.90 12.37 15.23
CA GLY A 67 4.08 11.42 14.45
C GLY A 67 2.65 11.26 15.00
N MET A 68 2.53 10.79 16.25
CA MET A 68 1.22 10.60 16.89
C MET A 68 0.48 11.91 17.17
N ALA A 69 1.19 13.03 17.31
CA ALA A 69 0.58 14.36 17.51
C ALA A 69 -0.05 14.92 16.22
N ARG A 70 0.60 14.69 15.07
CA ARG A 70 0.02 15.00 13.75
C ARG A 70 -1.21 14.15 13.49
N GLU A 71 -1.09 12.84 13.70
CA GLU A 71 -2.22 11.93 13.49
C GLU A 71 -3.41 12.29 14.40
N SER A 72 -3.17 12.62 15.66
CA SER A 72 -4.25 13.00 16.59
C SER A 72 -4.94 14.30 16.20
N SER A 73 -4.21 15.32 15.71
CA SER A 73 -4.81 16.59 15.29
C SER A 73 -5.70 16.43 14.06
N VAL A 74 -5.29 15.59 13.11
CA VAL A 74 -6.09 15.26 11.92
C VAL A 74 -7.34 14.46 12.27
N ILE A 75 -7.23 13.42 13.12
CA ILE A 75 -8.40 12.65 13.56
C ILE A 75 -9.43 13.56 14.24
N ALA A 76 -8.97 14.47 15.12
CA ALA A 76 -9.86 15.42 15.78
C ALA A 76 -10.51 16.42 14.80
N ALA A 77 -9.79 16.87 13.77
CA ALA A 77 -10.35 17.72 12.73
C ALA A 77 -11.37 16.97 11.86
N ALA A 78 -11.08 15.71 11.51
CA ALA A 78 -11.96 14.85 10.74
C ALA A 78 -13.28 14.56 11.49
N GLU A 79 -13.21 14.27 12.80
CA GLU A 79 -14.39 14.09 13.65
C GLU A 79 -15.27 15.36 13.65
N ARG A 80 -14.67 16.55 13.81
CA ARG A 80 -15.39 17.83 13.76
C ARG A 80 -16.03 18.11 12.40
N ALA A 81 -15.44 17.62 11.31
CA ALA A 81 -15.98 17.71 9.96
C ALA A 81 -17.07 16.66 9.66
N GLY A 82 -17.40 15.80 10.64
CA GLY A 82 -18.44 14.77 10.48
C GLY A 82 -18.00 13.55 9.68
N ILE A 83 -16.69 13.36 9.50
CA ILE A 83 -16.13 12.17 8.86
C ILE A 83 -16.17 11.04 9.87
N ALA A 84 -16.55 9.85 9.41
CA ALA A 84 -16.51 8.65 10.22
C ALA A 84 -15.05 8.27 10.52
N VAL A 85 -14.60 8.54 11.74
CA VAL A 85 -13.27 8.18 12.26
C VAL A 85 -13.41 7.55 13.64
N PRO A 86 -12.46 6.71 14.08
CA PRO A 86 -12.42 6.24 15.46
C PRO A 86 -12.24 7.43 16.40
N LYS A 87 -13.15 7.59 17.35
CA LYS A 87 -13.09 8.69 18.31
C LYS A 87 -11.79 8.63 19.11
N LEU A 88 -11.07 9.74 19.14
CA LEU A 88 -9.83 9.87 19.91
C LEU A 88 -10.14 9.91 21.41
N VAL A 89 -9.46 9.05 22.18
CA VAL A 89 -9.59 8.98 23.64
C VAL A 89 -8.42 9.65 24.33
N ASP A 90 -7.19 9.34 23.91
CA ASP A 90 -5.96 9.90 24.46
C ASP A 90 -4.81 9.73 23.47
N PHE A 91 -3.77 10.54 23.59
CA PHE A 91 -2.52 10.39 22.86
C PHE A 91 -1.36 10.97 23.65
N ALA A 92 -0.15 10.47 23.40
CA ALA A 92 1.06 11.01 24.03
C ALA A 92 2.30 10.82 23.14
N GLY A 93 3.30 11.67 23.36
CA GLY A 93 4.61 11.60 22.70
C GLY A 93 5.54 10.54 23.30
N ALA A 94 6.82 10.57 22.91
CA ALA A 94 7.80 9.55 23.28
C ALA A 94 8.02 9.38 24.79
N ASP A 95 7.93 10.46 25.58
CA ASP A 95 8.13 10.47 27.04
C ASP A 95 6.91 9.95 27.82
N SER A 96 5.97 9.27 27.15
CA SER A 96 4.74 8.81 27.78
C SER A 96 4.95 7.72 28.84
N THR A 97 3.93 7.52 29.66
CA THR A 97 3.86 6.44 30.65
C THR A 97 3.96 5.05 30.03
N LEU A 98 3.66 4.90 28.73
CA LEU A 98 3.77 3.65 27.97
C LEU A 98 5.14 3.46 27.30
N GLY A 99 6.12 4.35 27.60
CA GLY A 99 7.50 4.27 27.13
C GLY A 99 7.66 4.32 25.62
N ALA A 100 6.71 4.96 24.95
CA ALA A 100 6.60 5.10 23.50
C ALA A 100 5.53 6.15 23.17
N GLN A 101 5.60 6.73 21.97
CA GLN A 101 4.45 7.51 21.49
C GLN A 101 3.27 6.57 21.23
N TYR A 102 2.06 7.08 21.47
CA TYR A 102 0.85 6.31 21.27
C TYR A 102 -0.38 7.16 20.95
N LEU A 103 -1.39 6.47 20.43
CA LEU A 103 -2.74 6.96 20.27
C LEU A 103 -3.73 5.88 20.76
N ILE A 104 -4.75 6.30 21.50
CA ILE A 104 -5.86 5.46 21.96
C ILE A 104 -7.15 5.98 21.34
N CYS A 105 -7.89 5.11 20.67
CA CYS A 105 -9.17 5.42 20.07
C CYS A 105 -10.23 4.36 20.40
N GLU A 106 -11.49 4.69 20.15
CA GLU A 106 -12.59 3.72 20.26
C GLU A 106 -12.46 2.61 19.22
N HIS A 107 -12.75 1.37 19.61
CA HIS A 107 -12.83 0.26 18.67
C HIS A 107 -14.11 0.38 17.85
N ILE A 108 -13.96 0.48 16.53
CA ILE A 108 -15.09 0.48 15.58
C ILE A 108 -15.34 -0.95 15.11
N GLU A 109 -16.58 -1.42 15.25
CA GLU A 109 -16.99 -2.73 14.71
C GLU A 109 -17.03 -2.68 13.18
N GLY A 110 -16.55 -3.75 12.54
CA GLY A 110 -16.53 -3.86 11.08
C GLY A 110 -15.42 -4.80 10.61
N GLU A 111 -15.18 -4.80 9.31
CA GLU A 111 -14.16 -5.61 8.66
C GLU A 111 -13.18 -4.70 7.91
N THR A 112 -11.90 -5.05 7.97
CA THR A 112 -10.80 -4.31 7.33
C THR A 112 -10.07 -5.15 6.28
N ILE A 113 -10.37 -6.45 6.17
CA ILE A 113 -9.70 -7.33 5.20
C ILE A 113 -10.36 -7.15 3.83
N PRO A 114 -9.68 -6.55 2.84
CA PRO A 114 -10.30 -6.17 1.56
C PRO A 114 -10.88 -7.36 0.80
N ARG A 115 -10.20 -8.51 0.82
CA ARG A 115 -10.69 -9.74 0.17
C ARG A 115 -12.03 -10.21 0.71
N LYS A 116 -12.32 -10.00 2.00
CA LYS A 116 -13.63 -10.34 2.57
C LYS A 116 -14.66 -9.28 2.18
N LEU A 117 -14.33 -8.00 2.32
CA LEU A 117 -15.21 -6.89 1.92
C LEU A 117 -15.69 -7.02 0.47
N LEU A 118 -14.79 -7.42 -0.43
CA LEU A 118 -15.05 -7.50 -1.86
C LEU A 118 -15.76 -8.80 -2.32
N ARG A 119 -15.76 -9.87 -1.51
CA ARG A 119 -16.22 -11.20 -1.95
C ARG A 119 -17.30 -11.82 -1.09
N ASP A 120 -17.42 -11.42 0.17
CA ASP A 120 -18.37 -12.00 1.10
C ASP A 120 -19.77 -11.38 0.89
N GLU A 121 -20.81 -12.20 0.81
CA GLU A 121 -22.18 -11.76 0.52
C GLU A 121 -22.74 -10.85 1.62
N ARG A 122 -22.27 -10.98 2.87
CA ARG A 122 -22.71 -10.09 3.97
C ARG A 122 -22.46 -8.61 3.70
N PHE A 123 -21.45 -8.28 2.88
CA PHE A 123 -21.14 -6.89 2.51
C PHE A 123 -21.73 -6.48 1.15
N ALA A 124 -22.58 -7.29 0.53
CA ALA A 124 -23.15 -6.97 -0.77
C ALA A 124 -23.95 -5.66 -0.76
N GLN A 125 -24.64 -5.36 0.34
CA GLN A 125 -25.33 -4.08 0.51
C GLN A 125 -24.32 -2.94 0.66
N ALA A 126 -23.36 -3.04 1.57
CA ALA A 126 -22.31 -2.05 1.76
C ALA A 126 -21.56 -1.72 0.46
N ARG A 127 -21.25 -2.72 -0.38
CA ARG A 127 -20.58 -2.52 -1.68
C ARG A 127 -21.40 -1.65 -2.64
N ARG A 128 -22.74 -1.73 -2.60
CA ARG A 128 -23.60 -0.93 -3.50
C ARG A 128 -23.52 0.54 -3.12
N GLY A 129 -22.99 1.35 -4.03
CA GLY A 129 -22.82 2.79 -3.79
C GLY A 129 -21.64 3.16 -2.90
N MET A 130 -20.79 2.19 -2.53
CA MET A 130 -19.57 2.46 -1.75
C MET A 130 -18.66 3.44 -2.49
N ALA A 131 -18.48 3.32 -3.81
CA ALA A 131 -17.64 4.26 -4.57
C ALA A 131 -18.10 5.73 -4.39
N ALA A 132 -19.40 5.99 -4.51
CA ALA A 132 -19.96 7.32 -4.24
C ALA A 132 -19.83 7.74 -2.78
N GLN A 133 -19.99 6.81 -1.82
CA GLN A 133 -19.75 7.08 -0.40
C GLN A 133 -18.30 7.50 -0.14
N LEU A 134 -17.32 6.81 -0.73
CA LEU A 134 -15.91 7.17 -0.63
C LEU A 134 -15.61 8.53 -1.28
N GLY A 135 -16.29 8.86 -2.37
CA GLY A 135 -16.20 10.17 -3.02
C GLY A 135 -16.65 11.30 -2.09
N ARG A 136 -17.83 11.14 -1.48
CA ARG A 136 -18.34 12.08 -0.46
C ARG A 136 -17.38 12.22 0.72
N THR A 137 -16.87 11.11 1.24
CA THR A 137 -15.92 11.11 2.36
C THR A 137 -14.64 11.86 2.00
N LEU A 138 -14.04 11.61 0.84
CA LEU A 138 -12.85 12.34 0.39
C LEU A 138 -13.13 13.84 0.23
N ALA A 139 -14.27 14.22 -0.33
CA ALA A 139 -14.66 15.63 -0.41
C ALA A 139 -14.81 16.29 0.98
N GLN A 140 -15.32 15.56 1.98
CA GLN A 140 -15.36 16.04 3.37
C GLN A 140 -13.96 16.21 3.96
N ILE A 141 -13.06 15.26 3.71
CA ILE A 141 -11.65 15.34 4.17
C ILE A 141 -10.98 16.57 3.55
N HIS A 142 -11.14 16.76 2.25
CA HIS A 142 -10.52 17.86 1.52
C HIS A 142 -11.14 19.23 1.86
N ALA A 143 -12.30 19.25 2.52
CA ALA A 143 -12.93 20.47 3.02
C ALA A 143 -12.45 20.86 4.45
N ILE A 144 -11.64 20.03 5.11
CA ILE A 144 -11.05 20.38 6.41
C ILE A 144 -10.14 21.61 6.22
N PRO A 145 -10.34 22.71 6.98
CA PRO A 145 -9.49 23.89 6.87
C PRO A 145 -8.03 23.55 7.25
N PRO A 146 -7.02 23.83 6.40
CA PRO A 146 -5.62 23.55 6.71
C PRO A 146 -5.15 24.19 8.03
N ASP A 147 -5.64 25.40 8.35
CA ASP A 147 -5.33 26.11 9.60
C ASP A 147 -5.80 25.37 10.86
N SER A 148 -6.71 24.40 10.73
CA SER A 148 -7.19 23.57 11.85
C SER A 148 -6.29 22.37 12.18
N VAL A 149 -5.27 22.13 11.35
CA VAL A 149 -4.29 21.03 11.46
C VAL A 149 -2.85 21.54 11.21
N PRO A 150 -2.37 22.52 11.99
CA PRO A 150 -1.11 23.22 11.73
C PRO A 150 0.13 22.33 11.85
N GLU A 151 0.02 21.13 12.42
CA GLU A 151 1.12 20.18 12.52
C GLU A 151 1.41 19.43 11.20
N LEU A 152 0.47 19.48 10.25
CA LEU A 152 0.63 18.87 8.93
C LEU A 152 1.67 19.63 8.10
N ARG A 153 2.51 18.86 7.42
CA ARG A 153 3.43 19.41 6.42
C ARG A 153 2.67 19.74 5.15
N THR A 154 3.07 20.80 4.45
CA THR A 154 2.65 21.05 3.08
C THR A 154 3.59 20.34 2.12
N VAL A 155 3.02 19.54 1.21
CA VAL A 155 3.71 18.93 0.08
C VAL A 155 3.27 19.74 -1.16
N PRO A 156 4.19 20.47 -1.81
CA PRO A 156 3.83 21.31 -2.95
C PRO A 156 3.10 20.54 -4.06
N ALA A 157 2.11 21.19 -4.69
CA ALA A 157 1.43 20.62 -5.85
C ALA A 157 2.44 20.31 -6.98
N GLY A 158 2.35 19.11 -7.57
CA GLY A 158 3.22 18.70 -8.68
C GLY A 158 4.48 17.95 -8.31
N GLY A 159 4.46 17.11 -7.27
CA GLY A 159 5.60 16.39 -6.68
C GLY A 159 6.41 15.42 -7.56
N VAL A 160 6.44 15.60 -8.89
CA VAL A 160 7.25 14.78 -9.81
C VAL A 160 8.74 14.88 -9.49
N GLU A 161 9.22 16.07 -9.12
CA GLU A 161 10.62 16.26 -8.71
C GLU A 161 10.93 15.52 -7.40
N ASP A 162 10.07 15.64 -6.39
CA ASP A 162 10.22 14.87 -5.14
C ASP A 162 10.20 13.35 -5.40
N LEU A 163 9.32 12.90 -6.29
CA LEU A 163 9.23 11.51 -6.72
C LEU A 163 10.51 11.07 -7.44
N ARG A 164 11.05 11.93 -8.31
CA ARG A 164 12.31 11.72 -9.02
C ARG A 164 13.48 11.64 -8.05
N GLU A 165 13.57 12.54 -7.08
CA GLU A 165 14.62 12.53 -6.05
C GLU A 165 14.61 11.22 -5.27
N ARG A 166 13.44 10.80 -4.77
CA ARG A 166 13.28 9.51 -4.07
C ARG A 166 13.67 8.31 -4.92
N TYR A 167 13.39 8.35 -6.22
CA TYR A 167 13.80 7.32 -7.16
C TYR A 167 15.32 7.31 -7.37
N LEU A 168 15.96 8.48 -7.50
CA LEU A 168 17.41 8.58 -7.69
C LEU A 168 18.18 8.08 -6.46
N GLU A 169 17.65 8.29 -5.25
CA GLU A 169 18.24 7.78 -4.00
C GLU A 169 18.32 6.23 -3.93
N LEU A 170 17.49 5.51 -4.69
CA LEU A 170 17.52 4.05 -4.72
C LEU A 170 18.76 3.49 -5.40
N ASP A 171 19.37 4.23 -6.32
CA ASP A 171 20.50 3.79 -7.16
C ASP A 171 20.24 2.46 -7.90
N VAL A 172 18.98 2.19 -8.24
CA VAL A 172 18.56 1.04 -9.07
C VAL A 172 17.70 1.56 -10.21
N PRO A 173 18.30 1.87 -11.39
CA PRO A 173 17.56 2.42 -12.51
C PRO A 173 16.49 1.46 -13.05
N SER A 174 15.27 1.97 -13.28
CA SER A 174 14.15 1.24 -13.91
C SER A 174 13.68 2.01 -15.13
N ALA A 175 13.66 1.36 -16.30
CA ALA A 175 13.24 2.01 -17.54
C ALA A 175 11.77 2.44 -17.47
N VAL A 176 10.90 1.62 -16.86
CA VAL A 176 9.48 1.97 -16.68
C VAL A 176 9.31 3.21 -15.81
N THR A 177 10.06 3.31 -14.71
CA THR A 177 10.02 4.50 -13.85
C THR A 177 10.50 5.75 -14.61
N GLU A 178 11.55 5.65 -15.42
CA GLU A 178 12.03 6.78 -16.25
C GLU A 178 10.98 7.22 -17.28
N ILE A 179 10.33 6.27 -17.97
CA ILE A 179 9.24 6.55 -18.92
C ILE A 179 8.09 7.26 -18.21
N ALA A 180 7.65 6.73 -17.07
CA ALA A 180 6.53 7.29 -16.32
C ALA A 180 6.86 8.68 -15.76
N LEU A 181 8.05 8.90 -15.20
CA LEU A 181 8.49 10.22 -14.73
C LEU A 181 8.58 11.24 -15.85
N ALA A 182 9.07 10.85 -17.04
CA ALA A 182 9.10 11.72 -18.21
C ALA A 182 7.68 12.11 -18.66
N TRP A 183 6.76 11.14 -18.68
CA TRP A 183 5.36 11.42 -19.03
C TRP A 183 4.67 12.29 -17.99
N LEU A 184 4.83 12.01 -16.69
CA LEU A 184 4.24 12.78 -15.60
C LEU A 184 4.69 14.24 -15.64
N ALA A 185 5.98 14.50 -15.85
CA ALA A 185 6.53 15.85 -15.99
C ALA A 185 5.95 16.60 -17.20
N ALA A 186 5.71 15.90 -18.31
CA ALA A 186 5.19 16.51 -19.54
C ALA A 186 3.67 16.78 -19.50
N HIS A 187 2.92 16.08 -18.65
CA HIS A 187 1.45 16.11 -18.61
C HIS A 187 0.90 16.57 -17.25
N GLN A 188 1.70 17.30 -16.47
CA GLN A 188 1.29 17.77 -15.15
C GLN A 188 0.00 18.60 -15.24
N PRO A 189 -1.06 18.26 -14.48
CA PRO A 189 -2.29 19.02 -14.49
C PRO A 189 -2.10 20.39 -13.84
N ASP A 190 -2.96 21.34 -14.20
CA ASP A 190 -2.99 22.65 -13.57
C ASP A 190 -3.17 22.51 -12.04
N PRO A 191 -2.48 23.33 -11.24
CA PRO A 191 -2.59 23.29 -9.79
C PRO A 191 -4.01 23.69 -9.34
N VAL A 192 -4.47 23.05 -8.26
CA VAL A 192 -5.72 23.38 -7.56
C VAL A 192 -5.41 23.89 -6.16
N ALA A 193 -6.41 24.38 -5.44
CA ALA A 193 -6.24 24.75 -4.04
C ALA A 193 -5.79 23.54 -3.20
N GLU A 194 -4.79 23.75 -2.36
CA GLU A 194 -4.29 22.73 -1.44
C GLU A 194 -5.36 22.40 -0.39
N ALA A 195 -5.43 21.13 -0.02
CA ALA A 195 -6.40 20.59 0.92
C ALA A 195 -5.69 19.64 1.90
N VAL A 196 -6.38 19.29 2.99
CA VAL A 196 -5.96 18.13 3.80
C VAL A 196 -6.12 16.88 2.94
N VAL A 197 -5.04 16.12 2.76
CA VAL A 197 -4.97 14.86 2.04
C VAL A 197 -4.70 13.76 3.07
N HIS A 198 -5.46 12.66 3.03
CA HIS A 198 -5.26 11.50 3.89
C HIS A 198 -3.92 10.82 3.58
N GLY A 199 -3.55 10.72 2.30
CA GLY A 199 -2.23 10.27 1.85
C GLY A 199 -2.05 8.76 1.83
N ASP A 200 -2.93 7.98 2.46
CA ASP A 200 -3.10 6.54 2.26
C ASP A 200 -4.58 6.09 2.19
N PHE A 201 -5.45 6.85 1.52
CA PHE A 201 -6.86 6.49 1.40
C PHE A 201 -7.08 5.30 0.46
N ARG A 202 -7.16 4.08 1.01
CA ARG A 202 -7.33 2.82 0.26
C ARG A 202 -8.14 1.80 1.06
N ASN A 203 -8.64 0.76 0.37
CA ASN A 203 -9.52 -0.28 0.94
C ASN A 203 -9.01 -0.88 2.27
N GLY A 204 -7.70 -1.13 2.40
CA GLY A 204 -7.13 -1.67 3.65
C GLY A 204 -7.09 -0.71 4.85
N ASN A 205 -7.45 0.57 4.66
CA ASN A 205 -7.52 1.60 5.70
C ASN A 205 -8.97 2.08 5.92
N LEU A 206 -9.94 1.28 5.47
CA LEU A 206 -11.36 1.48 5.71
C LEU A 206 -11.87 0.39 6.64
N ILE A 207 -12.67 0.77 7.62
CA ILE A 207 -13.51 -0.15 8.37
C ILE A 207 -14.89 -0.10 7.73
N VAL A 208 -15.39 -1.25 7.28
CA VAL A 208 -16.69 -1.37 6.61
C VAL A 208 -17.55 -2.36 7.37
N ASP A 209 -18.79 -1.97 7.65
CA ASP A 209 -19.82 -2.85 8.19
C ASP A 209 -20.81 -3.26 7.08
N GLU A 210 -21.90 -3.95 7.43
CA GLU A 210 -22.89 -4.42 6.44
C GLU A 210 -23.67 -3.28 5.78
N SER A 211 -23.64 -2.07 6.37
CA SER A 211 -24.35 -0.88 5.89
C SER A 211 -23.48 0.04 5.02
N GLY A 212 -22.16 0.05 5.20
CA GLY A 212 -21.25 0.90 4.42
C GLY A 212 -19.95 1.21 5.16
N LEU A 213 -19.34 2.36 4.82
CA LEU A 213 -18.15 2.87 5.50
C LEU A 213 -18.46 3.21 6.97
N ALA A 214 -17.82 2.49 7.90
CA ALA A 214 -17.96 2.69 9.33
C ALA A 214 -16.87 3.61 9.90
N ALA A 215 -15.63 3.56 9.38
CA ALA A 215 -14.58 4.50 9.74
C ALA A 215 -13.42 4.54 8.73
N VAL A 216 -12.72 5.67 8.66
CA VAL A 216 -11.43 5.87 8.01
C VAL A 216 -10.33 5.85 9.07
N ILE A 217 -9.27 5.07 8.83
CA ILE A 217 -8.16 4.88 9.78
C ILE A 217 -6.81 5.10 9.12
N ASP A 218 -5.75 5.14 9.93
CA ASP A 218 -4.35 5.24 9.50
C ASP A 218 -3.99 6.55 8.80
N TRP A 219 -4.01 7.63 9.59
CA TRP A 219 -3.78 9.00 9.10
C TRP A 219 -2.29 9.40 9.18
N GLU A 220 -1.38 8.43 9.27
CA GLU A 220 0.06 8.69 9.48
C GLU A 220 0.74 9.39 8.29
N LEU A 221 0.14 9.31 7.10
CA LEU A 221 0.62 9.95 5.87
C LEU A 221 -0.12 11.25 5.51
N ALA A 222 -1.00 11.71 6.40
CA ALA A 222 -1.77 12.93 6.15
C ALA A 222 -0.85 14.14 5.98
N HIS A 223 -1.23 15.03 5.06
CA HIS A 223 -0.48 16.24 4.73
C HIS A 223 -1.39 17.27 4.05
N ILE A 224 -0.89 18.49 3.83
CA ILE A 224 -1.54 19.49 2.99
C ILE A 224 -0.99 19.34 1.57
N GLY A 225 -1.87 19.16 0.58
CA GLY A 225 -1.45 18.87 -0.81
C GLY A 225 -2.61 18.91 -1.81
N ASP A 226 -2.41 18.30 -2.98
CA ASP A 226 -3.44 18.22 -4.03
C ASP A 226 -4.51 17.17 -3.67
N PRO A 227 -5.80 17.53 -3.54
CA PRO A 227 -6.88 16.60 -3.19
C PRO A 227 -7.05 15.45 -4.21
N ARG A 228 -6.60 15.63 -5.45
CA ARG A 228 -6.69 14.59 -6.49
C ARG A 228 -5.75 13.41 -6.22
N GLU A 229 -4.76 13.59 -5.33
CA GLU A 229 -3.85 12.53 -4.91
C GLU A 229 -4.58 11.34 -4.28
N ASP A 230 -5.48 11.58 -3.32
CA ASP A 230 -6.23 10.51 -2.65
C ASP A 230 -7.17 9.79 -3.60
N LEU A 231 -7.82 10.53 -4.51
CA LEU A 231 -8.67 9.97 -5.56
C LEU A 231 -7.86 9.05 -6.48
N GLY A 232 -6.70 9.52 -6.96
CA GLY A 232 -5.80 8.72 -7.78
C GLY A 232 -5.25 7.50 -7.04
N TRP A 233 -4.94 7.66 -5.75
CA TRP A 233 -4.44 6.56 -4.92
C TRP A 233 -5.46 5.43 -4.78
N LEU A 234 -6.72 5.77 -4.53
CA LEU A 234 -7.81 4.80 -4.39
C LEU A 234 -8.05 3.98 -5.68
N LEU A 235 -7.64 4.51 -6.84
CA LEU A 235 -7.76 3.83 -8.14
C LEU A 235 -6.60 2.89 -8.47
N VAL A 236 -5.49 2.94 -7.72
CA VAL A 236 -4.33 2.08 -7.99
C VAL A 236 -4.73 0.61 -7.92
N LYS A 237 -4.36 -0.15 -8.96
CA LYS A 237 -4.90 -1.49 -9.25
C LYS A 237 -4.64 -2.49 -8.12
N CYS A 238 -3.51 -2.37 -7.42
CA CYS A 238 -3.17 -3.26 -6.30
C CYS A 238 -4.16 -3.20 -5.12
N TRP A 239 -4.99 -2.14 -5.04
CA TRP A 239 -6.05 -1.99 -4.04
C TRP A 239 -7.41 -2.56 -4.45
N ARG A 240 -7.52 -3.11 -5.67
CA ARG A 240 -8.73 -3.80 -6.16
C ARG A 240 -8.77 -5.28 -5.76
N PHE A 241 -7.64 -5.85 -5.31
CA PHE A 241 -7.54 -7.26 -4.88
C PHE A 241 -8.09 -8.28 -5.91
N GLY A 242 -7.90 -7.97 -7.20
CA GLY A 242 -8.29 -8.80 -8.34
C GLY A 242 -9.79 -8.73 -8.68
N THR A 243 -10.46 -7.64 -8.35
CA THR A 243 -11.80 -7.34 -8.87
C THR A 243 -11.72 -6.27 -9.98
N GLU A 244 -12.70 -6.30 -10.89
CA GLU A 244 -12.82 -5.35 -12.01
C GLU A 244 -13.05 -3.89 -11.59
N PRO A 245 -13.95 -3.57 -10.62
CA PRO A 245 -14.29 -2.18 -10.34
C PRO A 245 -13.09 -1.35 -9.87
N GLU A 246 -13.02 -0.12 -10.33
CA GLU A 246 -11.79 0.66 -10.26
C GLU A 246 -11.48 1.24 -8.88
N VAL A 247 -12.53 1.59 -8.13
CA VAL A 247 -12.44 2.32 -6.87
C VAL A 247 -12.23 1.34 -5.73
N GLY A 248 -10.98 0.96 -5.47
CA GLY A 248 -10.63 -0.03 -4.45
C GLY A 248 -11.36 -1.38 -4.60
N GLY A 249 -11.90 -1.68 -5.79
CA GLY A 249 -12.72 -2.86 -6.06
C GLY A 249 -14.23 -2.69 -5.86
N PHE A 250 -14.73 -1.52 -5.47
CA PHE A 250 -16.13 -1.31 -5.07
C PHE A 250 -17.08 -0.79 -6.16
N GLY A 251 -16.60 0.05 -7.08
CA GLY A 251 -17.44 0.71 -8.08
C GLY A 251 -16.62 1.44 -9.14
N SER A 252 -17.29 2.23 -9.97
CA SER A 252 -16.65 2.96 -11.09
C SER A 252 -16.04 4.28 -10.63
N ILE A 253 -15.09 4.80 -11.42
CA ILE A 253 -14.55 6.15 -11.20
C ILE A 253 -15.63 7.23 -11.30
N ASP A 254 -16.62 7.06 -12.17
CA ASP A 254 -17.70 8.04 -12.31
C ASP A 254 -18.54 8.13 -11.02
N GLU A 255 -18.87 6.99 -10.40
CA GLU A 255 -19.57 6.98 -9.11
C GLU A 255 -18.77 7.69 -8.02
N LEU A 256 -17.44 7.49 -7.99
CA LEU A 256 -16.54 8.19 -7.06
C LEU A 256 -16.55 9.70 -7.28
N LEU A 257 -16.37 10.16 -8.53
CA LEU A 257 -16.30 11.58 -8.85
C LEU A 257 -17.64 12.29 -8.69
N ASP A 258 -18.75 11.60 -8.96
CA ASP A 258 -20.09 12.12 -8.76
C ASP A 258 -20.40 12.27 -7.27
N GLY A 259 -20.06 11.25 -6.45
CA GLY A 259 -20.16 11.33 -4.99
C GLY A 259 -19.28 12.44 -4.41
N TYR A 260 -18.08 12.66 -4.97
CA TYR A 260 -17.23 13.79 -4.59
C TYR A 260 -17.90 15.13 -4.89
N ALA A 261 -18.47 15.26 -6.09
CA ALA A 261 -19.12 16.49 -6.54
C ALA A 261 -20.34 16.89 -5.70
N GLU A 262 -21.08 15.91 -5.15
CA GLU A 262 -22.22 16.16 -4.25
C GLU A 262 -21.84 17.01 -3.03
N VAL A 263 -20.61 16.88 -2.53
CA VAL A 263 -20.12 17.60 -1.34
C VAL A 263 -19.24 18.79 -1.73
N ALA A 264 -18.32 18.60 -2.67
CA ALA A 264 -17.38 19.64 -3.07
C ALA A 264 -18.01 20.74 -3.95
N GLY A 265 -19.19 20.48 -4.54
CA GLY A 265 -19.86 21.40 -5.47
C GLY A 265 -19.21 21.48 -6.86
N HIS A 266 -18.14 20.73 -7.10
CA HIS A 266 -17.50 20.57 -8.41
C HIS A 266 -17.04 19.13 -8.60
N ARG A 267 -17.09 18.65 -9.84
CA ARG A 267 -16.57 17.33 -10.21
C ARG A 267 -15.08 17.44 -10.53
N PRO A 268 -14.20 16.64 -9.92
CA PRO A 268 -12.78 16.64 -10.28
C PRO A 268 -12.58 16.24 -11.74
N ASP A 269 -11.57 16.82 -12.38
CA ASP A 269 -11.15 16.41 -13.72
C ASP A 269 -10.60 14.99 -13.70
N VAL A 270 -11.16 14.12 -14.55
CA VAL A 270 -10.82 12.70 -14.59
C VAL A 270 -9.39 12.49 -15.07
N ASP A 271 -8.91 13.29 -16.02
CA ASP A 271 -7.55 13.14 -16.57
C ASP A 271 -6.51 13.53 -15.53
N ALA A 272 -6.75 14.59 -14.76
CA ALA A 272 -5.92 14.94 -13.62
C ALA A 272 -5.92 13.85 -12.52
N VAL A 273 -7.06 13.21 -12.26
CA VAL A 273 -7.12 12.07 -11.31
C VAL A 273 -6.34 10.85 -11.83
N ARG A 274 -6.39 10.57 -13.14
CA ARG A 274 -5.59 9.49 -13.78
C ARG A 274 -4.11 9.81 -13.78
N TRP A 275 -3.73 11.07 -13.92
CA TRP A 275 -2.35 11.52 -13.74
C TRP A 275 -1.87 11.21 -12.32
N TRP A 276 -2.68 11.52 -11.29
CA TRP A 276 -2.37 11.18 -9.90
C TRP A 276 -2.38 9.67 -9.63
N GLN A 277 -3.23 8.89 -10.32
CA GLN A 277 -3.18 7.44 -10.27
C GLN A 277 -1.81 6.91 -10.75
N LEU A 278 -1.32 7.39 -11.91
CA LEU A 278 0.00 7.00 -12.41
C LEU A 278 1.11 7.45 -11.45
N TYR A 279 1.05 8.70 -10.96
CA TYR A 279 1.98 9.21 -9.96
C TYR A 279 2.06 8.27 -8.75
N ARG A 280 0.92 7.87 -8.20
CA ARG A 280 0.84 7.02 -7.01
C ARG A 280 1.22 5.56 -7.29
N THR A 281 1.00 5.06 -8.51
CA THR A 281 1.54 3.77 -8.96
C THR A 281 3.07 3.79 -8.97
N VAL A 282 3.70 4.85 -9.51
CA VAL A 282 5.16 5.00 -9.52
C VAL A 282 5.71 5.20 -8.11
N TRP A 283 5.05 6.02 -7.30
CA TRP A 283 5.37 6.22 -5.88
C TRP A 283 5.38 4.91 -5.10
N TRP A 284 4.39 4.05 -5.33
CA TRP A 284 4.32 2.74 -4.70
C TRP A 284 5.38 1.77 -5.22
N SER A 285 5.72 1.85 -6.52
CA SER A 285 6.85 1.10 -7.10
C SER A 285 8.17 1.45 -6.39
N ILE A 286 8.46 2.74 -6.24
CA ILE A 286 9.63 3.26 -5.52
C ILE A 286 9.58 2.82 -4.05
N GLY A 287 8.42 2.92 -3.39
CA GLY A 287 8.23 2.43 -2.02
C GLY A 287 8.54 0.95 -1.87
N CYS A 288 8.08 0.10 -2.79
CA CYS A 288 8.42 -1.34 -2.81
C CYS A 288 9.93 -1.57 -2.92
N ALA A 289 10.63 -0.82 -3.79
CA ALA A 289 12.07 -0.90 -3.93
C ALA A 289 12.82 -0.42 -2.67
N GLN A 290 12.36 0.67 -2.04
CA GLN A 290 12.91 1.17 -0.77
C GLN A 290 12.76 0.13 0.36
N MET A 291 11.61 -0.53 0.43
CA MET A 291 11.35 -1.59 1.41
C MET A 291 12.30 -2.78 1.25
N VAL A 292 12.57 -3.22 0.02
CA VAL A 292 13.59 -4.26 -0.22
C VAL A 292 15.00 -3.78 0.09
N ALA A 293 15.35 -2.54 -0.24
CA ALA A 293 16.67 -1.99 0.10
C ALA A 293 16.93 -1.99 1.62
N ARG A 294 15.91 -1.68 2.44
CA ARG A 294 15.99 -1.80 3.91
C ARG A 294 16.23 -3.25 4.35
N HIS A 295 15.61 -4.21 3.66
CA HIS A 295 15.84 -5.63 3.92
C HIS A 295 17.26 -6.08 3.60
N LEU A 296 17.70 -5.81 2.36
CA LEU A 296 18.99 -6.26 1.85
C LEU A 296 20.17 -5.59 2.55
N SER A 297 20.02 -4.34 3.00
CA SER A 297 21.03 -3.66 3.82
C SER A 297 21.15 -4.23 5.24
N GLY A 298 20.22 -5.10 5.66
CA GLY A 298 20.18 -5.67 7.01
C GLY A 298 19.63 -4.72 8.08
N LYS A 299 19.18 -3.52 7.70
CA LYS A 299 18.50 -2.58 8.61
C LYS A 299 17.23 -3.21 9.21
N GLU A 300 16.51 -3.99 8.41
CA GLU A 300 15.32 -4.71 8.87
C GLU A 300 15.18 -6.09 8.18
N ARG A 301 15.31 -7.19 8.92
CA ARG A 301 15.19 -8.54 8.35
C ARG A 301 13.75 -9.05 8.46
N SER A 302 13.02 -9.06 7.33
CA SER A 302 11.63 -9.52 7.22
C SER A 302 11.43 -10.28 5.90
N VAL A 303 10.73 -11.41 5.96
CA VAL A 303 10.35 -12.19 4.76
C VAL A 303 9.31 -11.43 3.92
N GLU A 304 8.45 -10.65 4.57
CA GLU A 304 7.49 -9.77 3.93
C GLU A 304 8.20 -8.69 3.11
N LEU A 305 9.16 -7.98 3.72
CA LEU A 305 9.97 -6.98 3.03
C LEU A 305 10.82 -7.60 1.91
N ALA A 306 11.34 -8.81 2.08
CA ALA A 306 12.07 -9.50 1.01
C ALA A 306 11.16 -9.78 -0.20
N THR A 307 9.92 -10.19 0.05
CA THR A 307 8.97 -10.59 -0.99
C THR A 307 8.34 -9.37 -1.67
N ILE A 308 8.21 -8.23 -0.99
CA ILE A 308 7.52 -7.06 -1.53
C ILE A 308 8.21 -6.46 -2.76
N GLY A 309 9.53 -6.59 -2.90
CA GLY A 309 10.22 -6.08 -4.10
C GLY A 309 9.87 -6.85 -5.35
N ARG A 310 9.40 -8.10 -5.24
CA ARG A 310 8.85 -8.82 -6.40
C ARG A 310 7.51 -8.21 -6.87
N ARG A 311 6.88 -7.34 -6.08
CA ARG A 311 5.69 -6.56 -6.49
C ARG A 311 6.02 -5.28 -7.26
N VAL A 312 7.30 -4.89 -7.37
CA VAL A 312 7.71 -3.77 -8.23
C VAL A 312 7.22 -3.99 -9.66
N CYS A 313 7.33 -5.22 -10.19
CA CYS A 313 6.86 -5.54 -11.53
C CYS A 313 5.33 -5.45 -11.71
N GLU A 314 4.54 -5.60 -10.63
CA GLU A 314 3.08 -5.32 -10.68
C GLU A 314 2.86 -3.83 -10.98
N GLN A 315 3.64 -2.95 -10.33
CA GLN A 315 3.52 -1.50 -10.52
C GLN A 315 4.12 -1.04 -11.85
N GLU A 316 5.19 -1.67 -12.32
CA GLU A 316 5.71 -1.45 -13.67
C GLU A 316 4.68 -1.81 -14.74
N HIS A 317 4.02 -2.96 -14.58
CA HIS A 317 2.94 -3.39 -15.46
C HIS A 317 1.78 -2.39 -15.46
N ASP A 318 1.33 -1.96 -14.29
CA ASP A 318 0.24 -0.99 -14.12
C ASP A 318 0.59 0.37 -14.71
N ALA A 319 1.81 0.87 -14.48
CA ALA A 319 2.27 2.13 -15.03
C ALA A 319 2.25 2.10 -16.56
N LEU A 320 2.75 1.02 -17.17
CA LEU A 320 2.71 0.85 -18.62
C LEU A 320 1.28 0.73 -19.16
N LEU A 321 0.35 0.08 -18.42
CA LEU A 321 -1.07 0.07 -18.80
C LEU A 321 -1.68 1.48 -18.81
N LEU A 322 -1.44 2.25 -17.75
CA LEU A 322 -1.93 3.63 -17.61
C LEU A 322 -1.36 4.56 -18.69
N LEU A 323 -0.14 4.29 -19.16
CA LEU A 323 0.51 5.00 -20.27
C LEU A 323 0.03 4.54 -21.66
N GLY A 324 -0.90 3.57 -21.74
CA GLY A 324 -1.44 3.08 -23.00
C GLY A 324 -0.60 2.01 -23.70
N TYR A 325 0.26 1.30 -22.95
CA TYR A 325 1.13 0.22 -23.45
C TYR A 325 0.68 -1.15 -22.88
N PRO A 326 -0.37 -1.77 -23.45
CA PRO A 326 -0.86 -3.08 -23.00
C PRO A 326 0.18 -4.19 -23.21
N ALA A 327 0.02 -5.30 -22.48
CA ALA A 327 0.81 -6.50 -22.77
C ALA A 327 0.29 -7.12 -24.05
N ASP A 328 1.22 -7.66 -24.84
CA ASP A 328 0.86 -8.44 -26.02
C ASP A 328 0.24 -9.78 -25.54
N PRO A 329 -1.06 -10.03 -25.82
CA PRO A 329 -1.73 -11.25 -25.41
C PRO A 329 -1.15 -12.50 -26.10
N ASP A 330 -0.46 -12.33 -27.24
CA ASP A 330 0.14 -13.40 -28.02
C ASP A 330 1.61 -13.65 -27.64
N THR A 331 2.11 -13.00 -26.58
CA THR A 331 3.47 -13.26 -26.06
C THR A 331 3.60 -14.76 -25.75
N PRO A 332 4.49 -15.49 -26.43
CA PRO A 332 4.64 -16.93 -26.22
C PRO A 332 4.98 -17.22 -24.76
N ALA A 333 4.37 -18.26 -24.19
CA ALA A 333 4.71 -18.70 -22.85
C ALA A 333 6.24 -18.95 -22.77
N PRO A 334 6.93 -18.48 -21.72
CA PRO A 334 8.36 -18.67 -21.58
C PRO A 334 8.72 -20.15 -21.71
N LEU A 335 9.75 -20.46 -22.49
CA LEU A 335 10.22 -21.82 -22.68
C LEU A 335 10.61 -22.42 -21.32
N GLN A 336 9.90 -23.47 -20.90
CA GLN A 336 10.24 -24.22 -19.70
C GLN A 336 11.53 -25.01 -19.95
N GLN A 337 12.53 -24.80 -19.10
CA GLN A 337 13.74 -25.59 -19.12
C GLN A 337 13.50 -26.88 -18.34
N ASN A 338 13.03 -27.92 -19.04
CA ASN A 338 12.93 -29.28 -18.51
C ASN A 338 14.24 -30.06 -18.68
N GLU A 339 15.35 -29.48 -18.22
CA GLU A 339 16.63 -30.19 -18.20
C GLU A 339 16.86 -30.77 -16.81
N ALA A 340 16.82 -32.10 -16.70
CA ALA A 340 17.50 -32.77 -15.61
C ALA A 340 19.01 -32.52 -15.79
N ASP A 341 19.50 -31.45 -15.17
CA ASP A 341 20.92 -31.08 -15.14
C ASP A 341 21.75 -32.12 -14.34
N LEU A 342 23.08 -31.95 -14.33
CA LEU A 342 24.15 -32.70 -13.65
C LEU A 342 23.76 -33.41 -12.33
N HIS A 343 22.82 -32.84 -11.57
CA HIS A 343 22.39 -33.30 -10.26
C HIS A 343 21.18 -34.25 -10.27
N GLY A 344 20.56 -34.51 -11.43
CA GLY A 344 19.44 -35.44 -11.58
C GLY A 344 18.13 -34.93 -10.95
N ARG A 345 17.29 -35.85 -10.48
CA ARG A 345 16.02 -35.55 -9.78
C ARG A 345 16.10 -35.88 -8.28
N PRO A 346 15.36 -35.14 -7.42
CA PRO A 346 14.51 -34.00 -7.77
C PRO A 346 15.32 -32.76 -8.18
N THR A 347 14.78 -31.97 -9.12
CA THR A 347 15.39 -30.69 -9.51
C THR A 347 15.30 -29.67 -8.38
N ALA A 348 16.05 -28.57 -8.47
CA ALA A 348 15.94 -27.48 -7.49
C ALA A 348 14.52 -26.89 -7.44
N ALA A 349 13.85 -26.76 -8.58
CA ALA A 349 12.46 -26.30 -8.63
C ALA A 349 11.52 -27.28 -7.92
N GLU A 350 11.68 -28.60 -8.15
CA GLU A 350 10.88 -29.63 -7.49
C GLU A 350 11.07 -29.66 -5.96
N LEU A 351 12.30 -29.40 -5.48
CA LEU A 351 12.58 -29.27 -4.05
C LEU A 351 11.90 -28.03 -3.44
N VAL A 352 11.98 -26.89 -4.14
CA VAL A 352 11.32 -25.64 -3.72
C VAL A 352 9.81 -25.81 -3.65
N ASP A 353 9.21 -26.44 -4.66
CA ASP A 353 7.78 -26.72 -4.71
C ASP A 353 7.32 -27.62 -3.54
N ALA A 354 8.08 -28.68 -3.24
CA ALA A 354 7.79 -29.58 -2.12
C ALA A 354 7.82 -28.86 -0.76
N VAL A 355 8.76 -27.92 -0.55
CA VAL A 355 8.82 -27.11 0.68
C VAL A 355 7.63 -26.14 0.73
N ALA A 356 7.27 -25.52 -0.39
CA ALA A 356 6.13 -24.61 -0.46
C ALA A 356 4.81 -25.33 -0.14
N GLU A 357 4.62 -26.56 -0.64
CA GLU A 357 3.50 -27.44 -0.31
C GLU A 357 3.44 -27.75 1.19
N PHE A 358 4.55 -28.20 1.79
CA PHE A 358 4.63 -28.45 3.22
C PHE A 358 4.23 -27.22 4.07
N LEU A 359 4.73 -26.03 3.71
CA LEU A 359 4.37 -24.80 4.41
C LEU A 359 2.86 -24.53 4.34
N ARG A 360 2.24 -24.68 3.16
CA ARG A 360 0.80 -24.44 2.98
C ARG A 360 -0.08 -25.46 3.69
N ASP A 361 0.30 -26.72 3.66
CA ASP A 361 -0.59 -27.80 4.07
C ASP A 361 -0.39 -28.16 5.54
N SER A 362 0.81 -27.95 6.07
CA SER A 362 1.16 -28.35 7.45
C SER A 362 1.37 -27.16 8.39
N VAL A 363 1.89 -26.02 7.91
CA VAL A 363 2.25 -24.89 8.79
C VAL A 363 1.18 -23.81 8.81
N VAL A 364 0.65 -23.42 7.66
CA VAL A 364 -0.40 -22.39 7.54
C VAL A 364 -1.68 -22.73 8.34
N PRO A 365 -2.18 -23.98 8.40
CA PRO A 365 -3.37 -24.32 9.16
C PRO A 365 -3.13 -24.45 10.67
N GLY A 366 -1.88 -24.23 11.13
CA GLY A 366 -1.50 -24.33 12.53
C GLY A 366 -2.23 -23.32 13.44
N PRO A 367 -2.17 -23.52 14.76
CA PRO A 367 -2.90 -22.70 15.73
C PRO A 367 -2.35 -21.27 15.86
N ASP A 368 -1.07 -21.06 15.55
CA ASP A 368 -0.43 -19.76 15.60
C ASP A 368 -0.68 -18.99 14.29
N ARG A 369 -1.51 -17.94 14.38
CA ARG A 369 -1.89 -17.11 13.23
C ARG A 369 -0.75 -16.30 12.66
N GLU A 370 0.21 -15.86 13.48
CA GLU A 370 1.36 -15.08 13.01
C GLU A 370 2.31 -15.98 12.23
N VAL A 371 2.63 -17.16 12.77
CA VAL A 371 3.44 -18.17 12.08
C VAL A 371 2.75 -18.62 10.80
N GLY A 372 1.44 -18.87 10.84
CA GLY A 372 0.67 -19.24 9.65
C GLY A 372 0.68 -18.16 8.57
N PHE A 373 0.61 -16.88 8.94
CA PHE A 373 0.76 -15.77 7.98
C PHE A 373 2.17 -15.74 7.36
N LYS A 374 3.22 -15.80 8.18
CA LYS A 374 4.62 -15.81 7.71
C LYS A 374 4.92 -17.02 6.82
N ALA A 375 4.39 -18.19 7.17
CA ALA A 375 4.52 -19.40 6.36
C ALA A 375 3.86 -19.25 4.98
N ARG A 376 2.70 -18.58 4.91
CA ARG A 376 2.04 -18.26 3.63
C ARG A 376 2.88 -17.31 2.78
N VAL A 377 3.49 -16.29 3.38
CA VAL A 377 4.40 -15.37 2.68
C VAL A 377 5.62 -16.13 2.16
N ALA A 378 6.23 -16.97 2.98
CA ALA A 378 7.38 -17.80 2.59
C ALA A 378 7.02 -18.78 1.45
N ALA A 379 5.88 -19.45 1.52
CA ALA A 379 5.43 -20.34 0.45
C ALA A 379 5.23 -19.60 -0.88
N ASN A 380 4.67 -18.39 -0.86
CA ASN A 380 4.56 -17.56 -2.06
C ASN A 380 5.93 -17.14 -2.60
N ALA A 381 6.89 -16.82 -1.74
CA ALA A 381 8.26 -16.51 -2.16
C ALA A 381 8.93 -17.72 -2.83
N LEU A 382 8.73 -18.92 -2.29
CA LEU A 382 9.21 -20.17 -2.88
C LEU A 382 8.57 -20.41 -4.26
N ASP A 383 7.27 -20.19 -4.43
CA ASP A 383 6.63 -20.31 -5.75
C ASP A 383 7.27 -19.40 -6.81
N ILE A 384 7.65 -18.18 -6.42
CA ILE A 384 8.34 -17.23 -7.30
C ILE A 384 9.69 -17.80 -7.70
N VAL A 385 10.46 -18.30 -6.74
CA VAL A 385 11.77 -18.93 -6.98
C VAL A 385 11.63 -20.17 -7.85
N GLY A 386 10.63 -21.03 -7.61
CA GLY A 386 10.34 -22.21 -8.41
C GLY A 386 10.12 -21.84 -9.88
N ARG A 387 9.27 -20.84 -10.16
CA ARG A 387 9.06 -20.34 -11.53
C ARG A 387 10.34 -19.75 -12.14
N GLU A 388 11.09 -18.95 -11.38
CA GLU A 388 12.35 -18.36 -11.86
C GLU A 388 13.38 -19.45 -12.23
N LEU A 389 13.46 -20.54 -11.47
CA LEU A 389 14.30 -21.68 -11.79
C LEU A 389 13.87 -22.41 -13.07
N THR A 390 12.57 -22.46 -13.37
CA THR A 390 12.03 -23.14 -14.56
C THR A 390 12.16 -22.30 -15.85
N ILE A 391 11.87 -21.00 -15.80
CA ILE A 391 11.77 -20.15 -17.01
C ILE A 391 12.76 -18.98 -17.05
N GLY A 392 13.38 -18.61 -15.93
CA GLY A 392 14.15 -17.37 -15.79
C GLY A 392 15.40 -17.31 -16.68
N LYS A 393 16.11 -18.42 -16.86
CA LYS A 393 17.27 -18.47 -17.77
C LYS A 393 16.89 -18.12 -19.22
N GLY A 394 15.75 -18.62 -19.69
CA GLY A 394 15.23 -18.31 -21.02
C GLY A 394 14.84 -16.83 -21.14
N GLN A 395 14.19 -16.28 -20.12
CA GLN A 395 13.83 -14.87 -20.07
C GLN A 395 15.05 -13.94 -20.05
N VAL A 396 16.10 -14.26 -19.28
CA VAL A 396 17.35 -13.46 -19.25
C VAL A 396 18.02 -13.42 -20.63
N GLN A 397 18.01 -14.54 -21.36
CA GLN A 397 18.56 -14.58 -22.72
C GLN A 397 17.73 -13.75 -23.69
N ALA A 398 16.40 -13.92 -23.69
CA ALA A 398 15.48 -13.15 -24.53
C ALA A 398 15.57 -11.64 -24.22
N ASP A 399 15.70 -11.27 -22.95
CA ASP A 399 15.84 -9.88 -22.50
C ASP A 399 17.11 -9.24 -23.03
N ARG A 400 18.24 -9.96 -22.95
CA ARG A 400 19.51 -9.51 -23.52
C ARG A 400 19.39 -9.29 -25.03
N GLU A 401 18.81 -10.23 -25.75
CA GLU A 401 18.62 -10.14 -27.20
C GLU A 401 17.75 -8.92 -27.59
N ARG A 402 16.68 -8.66 -26.85
CA ARG A 402 15.82 -7.47 -27.06
C ARG A 402 16.59 -6.17 -26.94
N PHE A 403 17.41 -6.01 -25.90
CA PHE A 403 18.16 -4.77 -25.69
C PHE A 403 19.40 -4.65 -26.59
N GLU A 404 20.08 -5.76 -26.92
CA GLU A 404 21.16 -5.77 -27.90
C GLU A 404 20.69 -5.30 -29.28
N ALA A 405 19.47 -5.70 -29.69
CA ALA A 405 18.85 -5.22 -30.93
C ALA A 405 18.61 -3.71 -30.95
N LEU A 406 18.49 -3.07 -29.78
CA LEU A 406 18.36 -1.62 -29.61
C LEU A 406 19.72 -0.92 -29.39
N GLY A 407 20.82 -1.66 -29.36
CA GLY A 407 22.17 -1.12 -29.12
C GLY A 407 22.50 -0.87 -27.64
N PHE A 408 21.79 -1.52 -26.71
CA PHE A 408 22.02 -1.43 -25.27
C PHE A 408 22.40 -2.80 -24.70
N ARG A 409 23.13 -2.82 -23.57
CA ARG A 409 23.56 -4.10 -22.96
C ARG A 409 22.53 -4.65 -21.97
N SER A 410 21.62 -3.82 -21.50
CA SER A 410 20.61 -4.15 -20.50
C SER A 410 19.51 -3.09 -20.43
N GLU A 411 18.41 -3.40 -19.75
CA GLU A 411 17.37 -2.43 -19.39
C GLU A 411 17.93 -1.26 -18.56
N THR A 412 18.91 -1.50 -17.68
CA THR A 412 19.56 -0.44 -16.90
C THR A 412 20.24 0.59 -17.80
N ASP A 413 20.93 0.15 -18.86
CA ASP A 413 21.53 1.05 -19.84
C ASP A 413 20.45 1.88 -20.56
N VAL A 414 19.29 1.28 -20.87
CA VAL A 414 18.13 1.98 -21.45
C VAL A 414 17.57 3.02 -20.49
N ALA A 415 17.37 2.67 -19.21
CA ALA A 415 16.89 3.61 -18.19
C ALA A 415 17.81 4.84 -18.10
N LEU A 416 19.12 4.63 -18.06
CA LEU A 416 20.11 5.71 -18.06
C LEU A 416 20.12 6.51 -19.38
N ALA A 417 19.87 5.86 -20.51
CA ALA A 417 19.75 6.53 -21.80
C ALA A 417 18.50 7.40 -21.89
N ILE A 418 17.36 6.97 -21.32
CA ILE A 418 16.15 7.80 -21.20
C ILE A 418 16.45 9.02 -20.32
N ARG A 419 17.03 8.78 -19.14
CA ARG A 419 17.39 9.83 -18.17
C ARG A 419 18.26 10.93 -18.78
N THR A 420 19.23 10.54 -19.62
CA THR A 420 20.18 11.46 -20.27
C THR A 420 19.67 12.05 -21.59
N GLY A 421 18.47 11.66 -22.04
CA GLY A 421 17.89 12.07 -23.32
C GLY A 421 18.56 11.45 -24.55
N LYS A 422 19.38 10.40 -24.38
CA LYS A 422 20.01 9.65 -25.47
C LYS A 422 18.99 8.86 -26.29
N ILE A 423 17.88 8.45 -25.68
CA ILE A 423 16.72 7.86 -26.35
C ILE A 423 15.45 8.51 -25.81
N ALA A 424 14.45 8.71 -26.68
CA ALA A 424 13.18 9.27 -26.26
C ALA A 424 12.41 8.28 -25.37
N ALA A 425 11.79 8.76 -24.29
CA ALA A 425 10.88 7.95 -23.46
C ALA A 425 9.66 7.41 -24.23
N THR A 426 9.38 7.98 -25.40
CA THR A 426 8.29 7.60 -26.31
C THR A 426 8.75 6.74 -27.49
N ASP A 427 10.00 6.28 -27.53
CA ASP A 427 10.50 5.44 -28.62
C ASP A 427 9.74 4.09 -28.65
N PRO A 428 9.02 3.76 -29.74
CA PRO A 428 8.16 2.59 -29.77
C PRO A 428 8.89 1.25 -29.62
N ALA A 429 10.10 1.14 -30.19
CA ALA A 429 10.87 -0.11 -30.15
C ALA A 429 11.43 -0.35 -28.74
N MET A 430 11.90 0.72 -28.08
CA MET A 430 12.30 0.69 -26.68
C MET A 430 11.13 0.35 -25.76
N ILE A 431 9.96 0.99 -25.93
CA ILE A 431 8.77 0.71 -25.13
C ILE A 431 8.35 -0.76 -25.27
N ALA A 432 8.35 -1.30 -26.49
CA ALA A 432 8.01 -2.70 -26.74
C ALA A 432 8.97 -3.65 -26.00
N ALA A 433 10.28 -3.37 -26.02
CA ALA A 433 11.27 -4.15 -25.30
C ALA A 433 11.05 -4.09 -23.77
N VAL A 434 10.90 -2.88 -23.22
CA VAL A 434 10.66 -2.67 -21.78
C VAL A 434 9.34 -3.32 -21.32
N ARG A 435 8.28 -3.24 -22.13
CA ARG A 435 6.99 -3.90 -21.84
C ARG A 435 7.13 -5.42 -21.80
N ALA A 436 7.90 -6.00 -22.71
CA ALA A 436 8.19 -7.44 -22.70
C ALA A 436 8.97 -7.84 -21.44
N SER A 437 9.98 -7.07 -21.04
CA SER A 437 10.76 -7.30 -19.81
C SER A 437 9.89 -7.24 -18.55
N ALA A 438 9.01 -6.24 -18.43
CA ALA A 438 8.07 -6.13 -17.32
C ALA A 438 7.08 -7.31 -17.28
N THR A 439 6.62 -7.76 -18.45
CA THR A 439 5.74 -8.94 -18.60
C THR A 439 6.45 -10.22 -18.18
N ASP A 440 7.72 -10.39 -18.58
CA ASP A 440 8.56 -11.51 -18.18
C ASP A 440 8.75 -11.59 -16.66
N ARG A 441 9.08 -10.45 -16.03
CA ARG A 441 9.18 -10.35 -14.57
C ARG A 441 7.87 -10.73 -13.88
N LEU A 442 6.74 -10.25 -14.41
CA LEU A 442 5.42 -10.50 -13.82
C LEU A 442 4.98 -11.97 -13.98
N ALA A 443 5.33 -12.63 -15.09
CA ALA A 443 5.07 -14.06 -15.28
C ALA A 443 5.74 -14.94 -14.19
N VAL A 444 6.89 -14.50 -13.68
CA VAL A 444 7.58 -15.14 -12.55
C VAL A 444 7.00 -14.69 -11.20
N ALA A 445 6.82 -13.39 -10.99
CA ALA A 445 6.39 -12.87 -9.69
C ALA A 445 4.93 -13.19 -9.37
N ASN A 446 4.01 -12.92 -10.30
CA ASN A 446 2.57 -13.06 -10.11
C ASN A 446 1.84 -13.23 -11.47
N PRO A 447 1.90 -14.42 -12.09
CA PRO A 447 1.34 -14.65 -13.43
C PRO A 447 -0.17 -14.42 -13.50
N ARG A 448 -0.90 -14.56 -12.37
CA ARG A 448 -2.34 -14.29 -12.31
C ARG A 448 -2.66 -12.80 -12.47
N TYR A 449 -1.70 -11.91 -12.21
CA TYR A 449 -1.89 -10.46 -12.30
C TYR A 449 -1.97 -9.98 -13.76
N LEU A 450 -1.30 -10.69 -14.68
CA LEU A 450 -1.36 -10.41 -16.13
C LEU A 450 -2.76 -10.61 -16.71
N ALA A 451 -3.57 -11.48 -16.12
CA ALA A 451 -4.92 -11.81 -16.56
C ALA A 451 -6.01 -10.97 -15.88
N GLN A 452 -5.63 -10.06 -14.97
CA GLN A 452 -6.51 -9.20 -14.17
C GLN A 452 -6.50 -7.75 -14.67
#